data_AF-A0A535N3E9-F1
#
_entry.id   AF-A0A535N3E9-F1
#
_cell.length_a   1.000
_cell.length_b   1.000
_cell.length_c   1.000
_cell.angle_alpha   90.00
_cell.angle_beta   90.00
_cell.angle_gamma   90.00
#
_symmetry.space_group_name_H-M   'P 1'
#
loop_
_entity.id
_entity.type
_entity.pdbx_description
1 polymer ?
#
loop_
_entity_poly.entity_id
_entity_poly.type
_entity_poly.pdbx_seq_one_letter_code
_entity_poly.pdbx_strand_id
1 'polypeptide(L)'
;QTAQLIAEDPVLAATGRLLWPIPHAAITQGFGPTPYVFEASYAGFPHFHTGIDLAVPLGTPVFAAADGVVVLARPMADSGGQLVGYGNYVIVQHDAGL
;
A
#
# COMPACT_ATOMS: atom_id res chain seq x y z
N GLN A 1 -8.82 -27.94 -5.31
CA GLN A 1 -9.69 -27.46 -4.21
C GLN A 1 -9.52 -25.96 -4.15
N THR A 2 -10.48 -25.20 -4.66
CA THR A 2 -10.49 -23.75 -4.51
C THR A 2 -11.01 -23.48 -3.11
N ALA A 3 -10.17 -22.94 -2.22
CA ALA A 3 -10.66 -22.41 -0.96
C ALA A 3 -11.72 -21.36 -1.31
N GLN A 4 -12.94 -21.52 -0.77
CA GLN A 4 -13.91 -20.44 -0.78
C GLN A 4 -13.24 -19.24 -0.10
N LEU A 5 -13.24 -18.10 -0.79
CA LEU A 5 -12.79 -16.83 -0.22
C LEU A 5 -13.51 -16.65 1.11
N ILE A 6 -12.69 -16.55 2.13
CA ILE A 6 -13.02 -16.61 3.54
C ILE A 6 -13.83 -15.35 3.87
N ALA A 7 -14.72 -15.44 4.86
CA ALA A 7 -15.66 -14.40 5.29
C ALA A 7 -15.13 -12.97 5.16
N GLU A 8 -15.98 -12.06 4.66
CA GLU A 8 -15.65 -10.63 4.58
C GLU A 8 -15.13 -10.10 5.92
N ASP A 9 -14.05 -9.32 5.89
CA ASP A 9 -13.46 -8.71 7.08
C ASP A 9 -14.57 -7.94 7.83
N PRO A 10 -14.95 -8.37 9.05
CA PRO A 10 -16.09 -7.80 9.74
C PRO A 10 -15.86 -6.34 10.13
N VAL A 11 -14.61 -5.91 10.31
CA VAL A 11 -14.27 -4.50 10.60
C VAL A 11 -14.38 -3.68 9.34
N LEU A 12 -13.83 -4.14 8.22
CA LEU A 12 -13.95 -3.43 6.94
C LEU A 12 -15.41 -3.37 6.47
N ALA A 13 -16.15 -4.48 6.55
CA ALA A 13 -17.56 -4.54 6.17
C ALA A 13 -18.44 -3.65 7.05
N ALA A 14 -18.20 -3.61 8.37
CA ALA A 14 -19.01 -2.82 9.29
C ALA A 14 -18.68 -1.33 9.28
N THR A 15 -17.42 -0.95 9.03
CA THR A 15 -16.96 0.44 9.20
C THR A 15 -16.61 1.14 7.90
N GLY A 16 -16.34 0.38 6.83
CA GLY A 16 -15.74 0.90 5.60
C GLY A 16 -14.31 1.43 5.81
N ARG A 17 -13.65 1.06 6.91
CA ARG A 17 -12.33 1.59 7.28
C ARG A 17 -11.30 0.48 7.31
N LEU A 18 -10.16 0.78 6.70
CA LEU A 18 -8.94 -0.01 6.85
C LEU A 18 -8.26 0.28 8.19
N LEU A 19 -7.63 -0.74 8.75
CA LEU A 19 -6.71 -0.61 9.88
C LEU A 19 -5.45 0.15 9.48
N TRP A 20 -4.80 0.77 10.47
CA TRP A 20 -3.51 1.39 10.25
C TRP A 20 -2.43 0.30 10.12
N PRO A 21 -1.71 0.21 8.98
CA PRO A 21 -0.77 -0.90 8.75
C PRO A 21 0.47 -0.82 9.63
N ILE A 22 0.79 0.37 10.15
CA ILE A 22 1.88 0.58 11.10
C ILE A 22 1.38 1.52 12.20
N PRO A 23 0.90 0.98 13.35
CA PRO A 23 0.41 1.79 14.45
C PRO A 23 1.45 2.82 14.90
N HIS A 24 1.02 4.06 15.14
CA HIS A 24 1.85 5.19 15.59
C HIS A 24 2.93 5.70 14.62
N ALA A 25 2.96 5.23 13.37
CA ALA A 25 3.86 5.78 12.38
C ALA A 25 3.55 7.26 12.09
N ALA A 26 4.60 8.06 11.90
CA ALA A 26 4.45 9.46 11.50
C ALA A 26 4.21 9.55 9.99
N ILE A 27 3.18 10.29 9.59
CA ILE A 27 2.98 10.61 8.17
C ILE A 27 4.03 11.66 7.76
N THR A 28 4.91 11.30 6.83
CA THR A 28 5.91 12.23 6.27
C THR A 28 5.49 12.83 4.94
N GLN A 29 4.59 12.16 4.23
CA GLN A 29 3.96 12.68 3.01
C GLN A 29 2.51 12.18 2.92
N GLY A 30 1.57 13.08 2.63
CA GLY A 30 0.16 12.74 2.40
C GLY A 30 -0.14 12.33 0.96
N PHE A 31 -1.36 11.86 0.72
CA PHE A 31 -1.90 11.62 -0.62
C PHE A 31 -2.25 12.96 -1.28
N GLY A 32 -1.94 13.12 -2.57
CA GLY A 32 -2.37 14.27 -3.34
C GLY A 32 -1.26 15.03 -4.06
N PRO A 33 -1.58 16.26 -4.54
CA PRO A 33 -0.60 17.14 -5.18
C PRO A 33 0.59 17.42 -4.26
N THR A 34 1.79 17.37 -4.82
CA THR A 34 3.02 17.42 -4.03
C THR A 34 4.11 18.21 -4.75
N PRO A 35 5.03 18.89 -4.04
CA PRO A 35 6.15 19.59 -4.67
C PRO A 35 7.33 18.66 -5.02
N TYR A 36 7.31 17.39 -4.61
CA TYR A 36 8.44 16.49 -4.86
C TYR A 36 8.49 16.05 -6.32
N VAL A 37 9.56 16.46 -6.99
CA VAL A 37 9.76 16.27 -8.43
C VAL A 37 9.93 14.81 -8.87
N PHE A 38 10.12 13.90 -7.91
CA PHE A 38 10.26 12.46 -8.16
C PHE A 38 8.90 11.75 -8.30
N GLU A 39 7.80 12.41 -7.92
CA GLU A 39 6.44 11.88 -8.08
C GLU A 39 5.96 12.12 -9.52
N ALA A 40 5.27 11.13 -10.08
CA ALA A 40 4.72 11.25 -11.44
C ALA A 40 3.57 12.26 -11.51
N SER A 41 3.31 12.81 -12.70
CA SER A 41 2.14 13.64 -12.94
C SER A 41 0.86 12.79 -12.89
N TYR A 42 -0.13 13.21 -12.10
CA TYR A 42 -1.43 12.54 -12.01
C TYR A 42 -2.51 13.55 -11.62
N ALA A 43 -3.77 13.23 -11.96
CA ALA A 43 -4.95 14.05 -11.63
C ALA A 43 -4.86 15.55 -12.02
N GLY A 44 -4.11 15.89 -13.09
CA GLY A 44 -3.93 17.27 -13.56
C GLY A 44 -2.82 18.06 -12.85
N PHE A 45 -2.06 17.42 -11.96
CA PHE A 45 -0.92 18.03 -11.27
C PHE A 45 0.41 17.56 -11.86
N PRO A 46 1.45 18.42 -11.92
CA PRO A 46 2.77 18.04 -12.41
C PRO A 46 3.41 16.89 -11.61
N HIS A 47 3.11 16.86 -10.31
CA HIS A 47 3.58 15.85 -9.36
C HIS A 47 2.43 15.52 -8.39
N PHE A 48 2.18 14.24 -8.16
CA PHE A 48 1.09 13.79 -7.30
C PHE A 48 1.43 12.45 -6.63
N HIS A 49 1.37 12.43 -5.30
CA HIS A 49 1.65 11.23 -4.52
C HIS A 49 0.39 10.35 -4.43
N THR A 50 0.50 9.12 -4.94
CA THR A 50 -0.64 8.17 -5.06
C THR A 50 -0.84 7.31 -3.82
N GLY A 51 -0.13 7.60 -2.72
CA GLY A 51 -0.24 6.92 -1.44
C GLY A 51 -0.01 7.86 -0.26
N ILE A 52 0.37 7.30 0.88
CA ILE A 52 0.86 8.03 2.05
C ILE A 52 2.18 7.42 2.50
N ASP A 53 3.11 8.24 2.98
CA ASP A 53 4.40 7.78 3.51
C ASP A 53 4.36 7.75 5.03
N LEU A 54 4.66 6.57 5.58
CA LEU A 54 4.71 6.31 7.01
C LEU A 54 6.16 6.05 7.44
N ALA A 55 6.78 7.00 8.13
CA ALA A 55 8.17 6.89 8.54
C ALA A 55 8.33 6.07 9.82
N VAL A 56 9.15 5.03 9.75
CA VAL A 56 9.51 4.13 10.87
C VAL A 56 10.93 3.58 10.73
N PRO A 57 11.57 3.11 11.82
CA PRO A 57 12.87 2.43 11.75
C PRO A 57 12.82 1.17 10.87
N LEU A 58 13.95 0.85 10.22
CA LEU A 58 14.10 -0.39 9.46
C LEU A 58 13.80 -1.62 10.34
N GLY A 59 13.06 -2.58 9.79
CA GLY A 59 12.65 -3.80 10.48
C GLY A 59 11.38 -3.66 11.31
N THR A 60 10.76 -2.48 11.35
CA THR A 60 9.42 -2.30 11.92
C THR A 60 8.40 -3.18 11.18
N PRO A 61 7.61 -4.01 11.88
CA PRO A 61 6.58 -4.82 11.23
C PRO A 61 5.52 -3.98 10.52
N VAL A 62 5.10 -4.45 9.35
CA VAL A 62 3.98 -3.89 8.58
C VAL A 62 2.86 -4.92 8.56
N PHE A 63 1.66 -4.51 8.98
CA PHE A 63 0.48 -5.36 9.04
C PHE A 63 -0.45 -5.10 7.86
N ALA A 64 -1.22 -6.11 7.45
CA ALA A 64 -2.29 -5.93 6.48
C ALA A 64 -3.35 -4.99 7.07
N ALA A 65 -3.89 -4.13 6.21
CA ALA A 65 -4.88 -3.13 6.62
C ALA A 65 -6.29 -3.74 6.79
N ALA A 66 -6.54 -4.91 6.21
CA ALA A 66 -7.76 -5.70 6.32
C ALA A 66 -7.47 -7.17 5.92
N ASP A 67 -8.41 -8.08 6.14
CA ASP A 67 -8.32 -9.44 5.59
C ASP A 67 -8.33 -9.42 4.05
N GLY A 68 -7.60 -10.33 3.42
CA GLY A 68 -7.51 -10.39 1.97
C GLY A 68 -6.55 -11.45 1.45
N VAL A 69 -6.32 -11.44 0.13
CA VAL A 69 -5.44 -12.38 -0.57
C VAL A 69 -4.23 -11.63 -1.12
N VAL A 70 -3.03 -12.12 -0.82
CA VAL A 70 -1.80 -11.61 -1.46
C VAL A 70 -1.85 -11.97 -2.94
N VAL A 71 -1.97 -10.95 -3.80
CA VAL A 71 -1.96 -11.13 -5.26
C VAL A 71 -0.57 -10.88 -5.85
N LEU A 72 0.30 -10.19 -5.11
CA LEU A 72 1.69 -9.96 -5.51
C LEU A 72 2.59 -9.76 -4.29
N ALA A 73 3.76 -10.39 -4.30
CA ALA A 73 4.82 -10.17 -3.31
C ALA A 73 6.18 -10.34 -3.99
N ARG A 74 6.82 -9.24 -4.39
CA ARG A 74 8.10 -9.27 -5.12
C ARG A 74 8.84 -7.93 -5.06
N PRO A 75 10.15 -7.90 -5.37
CA PRO A 75 10.83 -6.67 -5.71
C PRO A 75 10.35 -6.12 -7.06
N MET A 76 10.29 -4.80 -7.19
CA MET A 76 10.35 -4.10 -8.46
C MET A 76 11.82 -3.82 -8.77
N ALA A 77 12.33 -4.42 -9.84
CA ALA A 77 13.73 -4.33 -10.22
C ALA A 77 13.88 -4.09 -11.73
N ASP A 78 14.97 -3.45 -12.12
CA ASP A 78 15.35 -3.29 -13.53
C ASP A 78 15.93 -4.59 -14.12
N SER A 79 16.38 -4.55 -15.38
CA SER A 79 16.97 -5.72 -16.06
C SER A 79 18.28 -6.19 -15.42
N GLY A 80 18.94 -5.35 -14.62
CA GLY A 80 20.15 -5.68 -13.86
C GLY A 80 19.87 -6.21 -12.46
N GLY A 81 18.61 -6.28 -12.05
CA GLY A 81 18.22 -6.74 -10.71
C GLY A 81 18.34 -5.65 -9.62
N GLN A 82 18.59 -4.39 -9.99
CA GLN A 82 18.61 -3.29 -9.03
C GLN A 82 17.18 -2.84 -8.70
N LEU A 83 16.89 -2.60 -7.43
CA LEU A 83 15.58 -2.11 -6.99
C LEU A 83 15.28 -0.73 -7.60
N VAL A 84 14.07 -0.59 -8.13
CA VAL A 84 13.55 0.65 -8.72
C VAL A 84 12.09 0.85 -8.33
N GLY A 85 11.56 2.06 -8.53
CA GLY A 85 10.17 2.39 -8.21
C GLY A 85 9.83 2.11 -6.74
N TYR A 86 8.80 1.30 -6.49
CA TYR A 86 8.34 0.94 -5.14
C TYR A 86 9.34 0.10 -4.33
N GLY A 87 10.39 -0.44 -4.94
CA GLY A 87 11.31 -1.37 -4.27
C GLY A 87 10.62 -2.70 -3.94
N ASN A 88 10.70 -3.15 -2.69
CA ASN A 88 9.99 -4.36 -2.26
C ASN A 88 8.54 -4.02 -1.93
N TYR A 89 7.59 -4.73 -2.53
CA TYR A 89 6.17 -4.42 -2.35
C TYR A 89 5.31 -5.67 -2.31
N VAL A 90 4.19 -5.54 -1.60
CA VAL A 90 3.13 -6.53 -1.49
C VAL A 90 1.83 -5.84 -1.89
N ILE A 91 1.04 -6.52 -2.72
CA ILE A 91 -0.33 -6.12 -3.06
C ILE A 91 -1.26 -7.16 -2.49
N VAL A 92 -2.20 -6.71 -1.67
CA VAL A 92 -3.27 -7.52 -1.09
C VAL A 92 -4.57 -7.07 -1.74
N GLN A 93 -5.32 -8.01 -2.28
CA GLN A 93 -6.68 -7.78 -2.73
C GLN A 93 -7.64 -8.10 -1.60
N HIS A 94 -8.51 -7.13 -1.30
CA HIS A 94 -9.56 -7.20 -0.31
C HIS A 94 -10.93 -7.39 -1.01
N ASP A 95 -11.97 -7.65 -0.21
CA ASP A 95 -13.34 -7.71 -0.72
C ASP A 95 -13.84 -6.33 -1.19
N ALA A 96 -15.02 -6.31 -1.82
CA ALA A 96 -15.65 -5.10 -2.37
C ALA A 96 -14.82 -4.32 -3.43
N GLY A 97 -13.80 -4.97 -4.01
CA GLY A 97 -12.98 -4.39 -5.08
C GLY A 97 -11.85 -3.48 -4.59
N LEU A 98 -11.43 -3.65 -3.34
CA LEU A 98 -10.33 -2.92 -2.69
C LEU A 98 -9.00 -3.71 -2.74
#